data_AF-A0A3C0W0K7-F1
#
_entry.id   AF-A0A3C0W0K7-F1
#
_cell.length_a   1.000
_cell.length_b   1.000
_cell.length_c   1.000
_cell.angle_alpha   90.00
_cell.angle_beta   90.00
_cell.angle_gamma   90.00
#
_symmetry.space_group_name_H-M   'P 1'
#
loop_
_entity.id
_entity.type
_entity.pdbx_description
1 polymer ?
#
loop_
_entity_poly.entity_id
_entity_poly.type
_entity_poly.pdbx_seq_one_letter_code
_entity_poly.pdbx_strand_id
1 'polypeptide(L)'
;MAKADYYELLGINKGASADEIKKAYRKLAIKYHPDKNPDDKAAEEKFKEISEAYEVLSDSDKRSTYDQFGHAAFGPGSRASRG
;
A
#
# COMPACT_ATOMS: atom_id res chain seq x y z
N MET A 1 -9.49 -14.16 3.52
CA MET A 1 -8.17 -13.88 4.11
C MET A 1 -8.02 -12.37 4.13
N ALA A 2 -7.83 -11.79 5.32
CA ALA A 2 -7.83 -10.35 5.51
C ALA A 2 -6.85 -9.70 4.51
N LYS A 3 -7.35 -8.78 3.67
CA LYS A 3 -6.56 -8.00 2.71
C LYS A 3 -5.31 -7.51 3.42
N ALA A 4 -4.13 -7.96 2.98
CA ALA A 4 -2.86 -7.65 3.61
C ALA A 4 -2.77 -6.14 3.85
N ASP A 5 -2.48 -5.74 5.09
CA ASP A 5 -2.37 -4.33 5.41
C ASP A 5 -1.22 -3.73 4.61
N TYR A 6 -1.47 -2.60 3.94
CA TYR A 6 -0.44 -1.88 3.17
C TYR A 6 0.81 -1.56 4.02
N TYR A 7 0.61 -1.38 5.33
CA TYR A 7 1.69 -1.22 6.30
C TYR A 7 2.57 -2.48 6.43
N GLU A 8 1.97 -3.67 6.51
CA GLU A 8 2.71 -4.94 6.54
C GLU A 8 3.40 -5.23 5.22
N LEU A 9 2.77 -4.88 4.10
CA LEU A 9 3.35 -4.99 2.75
C LEU A 9 4.64 -4.17 2.61
N LEU A 10 4.62 -2.95 3.15
CA LEU A 10 5.81 -2.09 3.20
C LEU A 10 6.76 -2.45 4.35
N GLY A 11 6.37 -3.35 5.26
CA GLY A 11 7.15 -3.72 6.45
C GLY A 11 7.32 -2.58 7.45
N ILE A 12 6.30 -1.72 7.56
CA ILE A 12 6.28 -0.54 8.44
C ILE A 12 5.09 -0.62 9.41
N ASN A 13 5.13 0.21 10.44
CA ASN A 13 4.08 0.23 11.45
C ASN A 13 2.90 1.15 11.06
N LYS A 14 1.69 0.84 11.55
CA LYS A 14 0.50 1.68 11.36
C LYS A 14 0.62 2.94 12.22
N GLY A 15 1.28 3.95 11.66
CA GLY A 15 1.76 5.14 12.38
C GLY A 15 3.06 5.70 11.83
N ALA A 16 3.73 4.95 10.94
CA ALA A 16 4.90 5.40 10.22
C ALA A 16 4.69 6.76 9.55
N SER A 17 5.72 7.60 9.59
CA SER A 17 5.71 8.91 8.94
C SER A 17 5.76 8.77 7.41
N ALA A 18 5.32 9.79 6.67
CA ALA A 18 5.42 9.80 5.20
C ALA A 18 6.87 9.53 4.72
N ASP A 19 7.86 10.01 5.48
CA ASP A 19 9.28 9.78 5.21
C ASP A 19 9.68 8.29 5.36
N GLU A 20 9.13 7.60 6.36
CA GLU A 20 9.35 6.17 6.58
C GLU A 20 8.67 5.33 5.51
N ILE A 21 7.44 5.67 5.14
CA ILE A 21 6.68 5.05 4.04
C ILE A 21 7.49 5.15 2.73
N LYS A 22 8.00 6.34 2.42
CA LYS A 22 8.82 6.59 1.22
C LYS A 22 10.15 5.83 1.25
N LYS A 23 10.81 5.77 2.41
CA LYS A 23 12.06 5.01 2.59
C LYS A 23 11.84 3.50 2.42
N ALA A 24 10.78 2.97 3.02
CA ALA A 24 10.42 1.55 2.90
C ALA A 24 10.07 1.18 1.46
N TYR A 25 9.19 1.97 0.82
CA TYR A 25 8.85 1.81 -0.58
C TYR A 25 10.09 1.81 -1.48
N ARG A 26 10.99 2.81 -1.35
CA ARG A 26 12.22 2.84 -2.15
C ARG A 26 13.08 1.59 -2.00
N LYS A 27 13.24 1.07 -0.77
CA LYS A 27 14.02 -0.15 -0.53
C LYS A 27 13.39 -1.36 -1.21
N LEU A 28 12.07 -1.52 -1.09
CA LEU A 28 11.33 -2.64 -1.67
C LEU A 28 11.22 -2.52 -3.19
N ALA A 29 10.99 -1.31 -3.71
CA ALA A 29 10.92 -1.03 -5.14
C ALA A 29 12.24 -1.35 -5.84
N ILE A 30 13.39 -1.07 -5.21
CA ILE A 30 14.70 -1.47 -5.74
C ILE A 30 14.88 -2.99 -5.63
N LYS A 31 14.46 -3.60 -4.51
CA LYS A 31 14.59 -5.04 -4.28
C LYS A 31 13.79 -5.87 -5.29
N TYR A 32 12.57 -5.44 -5.60
CA TYR A 32 11.64 -6.11 -6.52
C TYR A 32 11.57 -5.43 -7.89
N HIS A 33 12.53 -4.56 -8.22
CA HIS A 33 12.51 -3.84 -9.50
C HIS A 33 12.61 -4.84 -10.66
N PRO A 34 11.83 -4.67 -11.76
CA PRO A 34 11.88 -5.57 -12.91
C PRO A 34 13.25 -5.59 -13.59
N ASP A 35 14.00 -4.47 -13.55
CA ASP A 35 15.38 -4.40 -14.07
C ASP A 35 16.36 -5.31 -13.29
N LYS A 36 16.14 -5.48 -11.98
CA LYS A 36 16.99 -6.33 -11.12
C LYS A 36 16.48 -7.77 -11.05
N ASN A 37 15.19 -7.98 -11.34
CA ASN A 37 14.54 -9.27 -11.36
C ASN A 37 13.81 -9.48 -12.71
N PRO A 38 14.54 -9.46 -13.84
CA PRO A 38 13.96 -9.83 -15.11
C PRO A 38 13.53 -11.30 -14.99
N ASP A 39 12.26 -11.60 -15.30
CA ASP A 39 11.62 -12.92 -15.21
C ASP A 39 11.11 -13.39 -13.83
N ASP A 40 11.18 -12.58 -12.77
CA ASP A 40 10.55 -12.93 -11.49
C ASP A 40 9.11 -12.39 -11.38
N LYS A 41 8.14 -13.25 -11.71
CA LYS A 41 6.71 -12.92 -11.56
C LYS A 41 6.32 -12.59 -10.12
N ALA A 42 6.95 -13.22 -9.13
CA ALA A 42 6.66 -12.93 -7.73
C ALA A 42 7.21 -11.54 -7.32
N ALA A 43 8.34 -11.12 -7.90
CA ALA A 43 8.83 -9.76 -7.75
C ALA A 43 7.90 -8.74 -8.42
N GLU A 44 7.36 -9.04 -9.61
CA GLU A 44 6.39 -8.18 -10.29
C GLU A 44 5.10 -8.02 -9.46
N GLU A 45 4.53 -9.10 -8.93
CA GLU A 45 3.34 -9.04 -8.07
C GLU A 45 3.62 -8.20 -6.82
N LYS A 46 4.72 -8.48 -6.11
CA LYS A 46 5.11 -7.68 -4.95
C LYS A 46 5.35 -6.22 -5.30
N PHE A 47 5.93 -5.93 -6.46
CA PHE A 47 6.17 -4.56 -6.90
C PHE A 47 4.87 -3.79 -7.12
N LYS A 48 3.84 -4.45 -7.67
CA LYS A 48 2.50 -3.88 -7.80
C LYS A 48 1.87 -3.64 -6.43
N GLU A 49 1.93 -4.62 -5.53
CA GLU A 49 1.37 -4.51 -4.18
C GLU A 49 2.02 -3.38 -3.36
N ILE A 50 3.36 -3.26 -3.35
CA ILE A 50 4.06 -2.18 -2.65
C ILE A 50 3.81 -0.81 -3.28
N SER A 51 3.57 -0.76 -4.60
CA SER A 51 3.27 0.51 -5.30
C SER A 51 1.86 0.99 -4.96
N GLU A 52 0.88 0.10 -4.95
CA GLU A 52 -0.48 0.41 -4.49
C GLU A 52 -0.48 0.85 -3.02
N ALA A 53 0.24 0.13 -2.16
CA ALA A 53 0.43 0.49 -0.76
C ALA A 53 1.02 1.91 -0.61
N TYR A 54 2.06 2.24 -1.38
CA TYR A 54 2.68 3.56 -1.35
C TYR A 54 1.75 4.65 -1.88
N GLU A 55 0.99 4.41 -2.95
CA GLU A 55 0.03 5.40 -3.48
C GLU A 55 -1.08 5.75 -2.49
N VAL A 56 -1.51 4.78 -1.67
CA VAL A 56 -2.52 5.00 -0.63
C VAL A 56 -1.91 5.63 0.61
N LEU A 57 -0.75 5.14 1.07
CA LEU A 57 -0.15 5.57 2.34
C LEU A 57 0.66 6.87 2.25
N SER A 58 1.21 7.19 1.07
CA SER A 58 1.98 8.44 0.87
C SER A 58 1.10 9.68 0.82
N ASP A 59 -0.17 9.52 0.48
CA ASP A 59 -1.17 10.57 0.42
C ASP A 59 -1.95 10.60 1.75
N SER A 60 -1.86 11.72 2.46
CA SER A 60 -2.49 11.90 3.77
C SER A 60 -4.01 11.71 3.73
N ASP A 61 -4.67 12.13 2.65
CA ASP A 61 -6.13 12.04 2.49
C ASP A 61 -6.55 10.59 2.17
N LYS A 62 -5.82 9.92 1.26
CA LYS A 62 -6.06 8.49 0.96
C LYS A 62 -5.75 7.60 2.15
N ARG A 63 -4.66 7.87 2.87
CA ARG A 63 -4.28 7.18 4.10
C ARG A 63 -5.33 7.39 5.18
N SER A 64 -5.78 8.62 5.40
CA SER A 64 -6.85 8.92 6.36
C SER A 64 -8.13 8.18 5.99
N THR A 65 -8.47 8.10 4.70
CA THR A 65 -9.62 7.33 4.21
C THR A 65 -9.43 5.82 4.46
N TYR A 66 -8.24 5.29 4.18
CA TYR A 66 -7.89 3.90 4.45
C TYR A 66 -7.93 3.57 5.96
N ASP A 67 -7.43 4.47 6.80
CA ASP A 67 -7.39 4.30 8.25
C ASP A 67 -8.79 4.43 8.88
N GLN A 68 -9.65 5.33 8.36
CA GLN A 68 -11.01 5.58 8.88
C GLN A 68 -12.02 4.51 8.48
N PHE A 69 -11.96 4.02 7.24
CA PHE A 69 -12.96 3.11 6.69
C PHE A 69 -12.44 1.70 6.43
N GLY A 70 -11.14 1.47 6.67
CA GLY A 70 -10.47 0.24 6.26
C GLY A 70 -10.60 -0.01 4.75
N HIS A 71 -10.35 -1.25 4.36
CA HIS A 71 -10.53 -1.69 2.98
C HIS A 71 -12.00 -1.69 2.48
N ALA A 72 -12.97 -1.32 3.33
CA ALA A 72 -14.39 -1.24 3.01
C ALA A 72 -14.81 0.09 2.36
N ALA A 73 -14.05 1.19 2.53
CA ALA A 73 -14.32 2.45 1.80
C ALA A 73 -14.14 2.31 0.29
N PHE A 74 -13.18 1.48 -0.14
CA PHE A 74 -12.79 1.34 -1.54
C PHE A 74 -13.51 0.18 -2.27
N GLY A 75 -14.46 -0.48 -1.61
CA GLY A 75 -15.32 -1.48 -2.23
C GLY A 75 -16.50 -0.83 -2.97
N PRO A 76 -16.98 -1.41 -4.09
CA PRO A 76 -18.18 -0.96 -4.79
C PRO A 76 -19.42 -1.21 -3.90
N GLY A 77 -19.72 -0.27 -3.01
CA GLY A 77 -20.84 -0.38 -2.07
C GLY A 77 -20.97 0.75 -1.05
N SER A 78 -19.92 1.54 -0.81
CA SER A 78 -19.91 2.56 0.26
C SER A 78 -20.46 3.94 -0.17
N ARG A 79 -21.55 3.94 -0.98
CA ARG A 79 -22.42 5.11 -1.18
C ARG A 79 -23.83 4.78 -0.67
N ALA A 80 -24.00 4.62 0.63
CA ALA A 80 -25.30 4.80 1.26
C ALA A 80 -25.13 5.08 2.74
N SER A 81 -25.83 6.11 3.22
CA SER A 81 -26.00 6.50 4.63
C SER A 81 -25.04 7.56 5.18
N ARG A 82 -25.17 8.77 4.65
CA ARG A 82 -25.47 9.94 5.50
C ARG A 82 -26.92 10.28 5.16
N GLY A 83 -27.88 10.14 6.06
CA GLY A 83 -28.01 10.95 7.28
C GLY A 83 -28.98 12.06 6.93
#